data_AF-A0A7R9B334-F1
#
_entry.id   AF-A0A7R9B334-F1
#
_cell.length_a   1.000
_cell.length_b   1.000
_cell.length_c   1.000
_cell.angle_alpha   90.00
_cell.angle_beta   90.00
_cell.angle_gamma   90.00
#
_symmetry.space_group_name_H-M   'P 1'
#
loop_
_entity.id
_entity.type
_entity.pdbx_description
1 polymer ?
#
loop_
_entity_poly.entity_id
_entity_poly.type
_entity_poly.pdbx_seq_one_letter_code
_entity_poly.pdbx_strand_id
1 'polypeptide(L)'
;MCTDLIWLVLRFDWFSPAEHLRQSGQSRDELNFSGTSRADEAEIFGQYVSYQYYAHRKLPSVLVQSIKITNPTDETISMDLGQMRLSKWPTAVSHVVNIQHDVGEHEYQVITGSIEVPSSDDVIAVSLVSRKTPKTIEVEARSTLTLEILTTVNYSKPSTQSDYAKNKDIVEKNAIEVELEEVNPHLRGLRVESYLGKTTPSSPDRDSNLDVLVLSSRAQHD
;
A
#
# COMPACT_ATOMS: atom_id res chain seq x y z
N MET A 1 -15.05 -14.41 -2.52
CA MET A 1 -14.82 -13.97 -3.92
C MET A 1 -14.05 -12.65 -4.02
N CYS A 2 -14.28 -11.65 -3.16
CA CYS A 2 -13.52 -10.37 -3.21
C CYS A 2 -12.07 -10.47 -2.66
N THR A 3 -11.83 -11.39 -1.72
CA THR A 3 -10.54 -11.56 -1.03
C THR A 3 -9.49 -12.30 -1.85
N ASP A 4 -9.89 -13.20 -2.77
CA ASP A 4 -8.96 -14.02 -3.55
C ASP A 4 -8.20 -13.21 -4.61
N LEU A 5 -8.80 -12.13 -5.12
CA LEU A 5 -8.17 -11.22 -6.09
C LEU A 5 -7.21 -10.23 -5.42
N ILE A 6 -7.51 -9.76 -4.21
CA ILE A 6 -6.54 -9.01 -3.38
C ILE A 6 -5.32 -9.90 -3.17
N TRP A 7 -5.51 -11.16 -2.78
CA TRP A 7 -4.40 -12.09 -2.67
C TRP A 7 -3.75 -12.44 -4.00
N LEU A 8 -4.46 -12.46 -5.14
CA LEU A 8 -3.86 -12.66 -6.47
C LEU A 8 -2.94 -11.50 -6.87
N VAL A 9 -3.35 -10.25 -6.60
CA VAL A 9 -2.53 -9.04 -6.74
C VAL A 9 -1.33 -9.09 -5.77
N LEU A 10 -1.50 -9.64 -4.57
CA LEU A 10 -0.42 -9.90 -3.62
C LEU A 10 0.47 -11.12 -4.02
N ARG A 11 -0.07 -12.09 -4.79
CA ARG A 11 0.59 -13.33 -5.24
C ARG A 11 1.42 -13.14 -6.51
N PHE A 12 1.08 -12.15 -7.34
CA PHE A 12 1.96 -11.65 -8.40
C PHE A 12 3.11 -10.87 -7.76
N ASP A 13 3.99 -11.58 -7.05
CA ASP A 13 5.32 -11.13 -6.60
C ASP A 13 5.40 -9.83 -5.77
N TRP A 14 4.27 -9.24 -5.37
CA TRP A 14 4.22 -7.98 -4.64
C TRP A 14 4.53 -8.13 -3.15
N PHE A 15 4.34 -9.34 -2.61
CA PHE A 15 4.24 -9.54 -1.18
C PHE A 15 4.95 -10.80 -0.70
N SER A 16 6.21 -10.97 -1.13
CA SER A 16 7.14 -11.89 -0.50
C SER A 16 8.32 -11.15 0.12
N PRO A 17 8.18 -10.59 1.34
CA PRO A 17 9.35 -10.30 2.18
C PRO A 17 10.13 -11.59 2.52
N ALA A 18 9.53 -12.75 2.29
CA ALA A 18 10.00 -14.05 2.73
C ALA A 18 11.28 -14.54 2.03
N GLU A 19 11.65 -13.99 0.87
CA GLU A 19 12.90 -14.40 0.22
C GLU A 19 14.15 -13.70 0.79
N HIS A 20 14.00 -12.52 1.39
CA HIS A 20 15.12 -11.80 2.02
C HIS A 20 15.17 -11.93 3.56
N LEU A 21 14.04 -12.23 4.23
CA LEU A 21 13.96 -12.38 5.69
C LEU A 21 14.17 -13.82 6.19
N ARG A 22 14.66 -14.71 5.32
CA ARG A 22 14.84 -16.14 5.61
C ARG A 22 16.09 -16.46 6.44
N GLN A 23 16.40 -15.65 7.44
CA GLN A 23 17.50 -15.94 8.37
C GLN A 23 17.10 -16.10 9.85
N SER A 24 15.85 -15.86 10.29
CA SER A 24 15.48 -16.24 11.68
C SER A 24 14.00 -16.31 12.08
N GLY A 25 13.02 -15.87 11.26
CA GLY A 25 11.63 -15.70 11.72
C GLY A 25 10.65 -16.85 11.44
N GLN A 26 9.83 -17.21 12.43
CA GLN A 26 8.75 -18.20 12.35
C GLN A 26 7.46 -17.51 11.84
N SER A 27 7.12 -17.67 10.56
CA SER A 27 5.85 -17.17 9.98
C SER A 27 4.68 -18.03 10.47
N ARG A 28 3.60 -17.39 10.94
CA ARG A 28 2.36 -18.05 11.41
C ARG A 28 1.17 -17.55 10.59
N ASP A 29 0.72 -18.40 9.66
CA ASP A 29 -0.55 -18.19 8.97
C ASP A 29 -1.70 -18.70 9.86
N GLU A 30 -2.43 -17.80 10.52
CA GLU A 30 -3.68 -18.14 11.21
C GLU A 30 -4.90 -17.80 10.34
N LEU A 31 -5.51 -18.85 9.78
CA LEU A 31 -6.81 -18.78 9.11
C LEU A 31 -7.93 -18.66 10.14
N ASN A 32 -8.23 -17.43 10.60
CA ASN A 32 -9.39 -17.18 11.45
C ASN A 32 -10.63 -16.82 10.61
N PHE A 33 -11.76 -17.43 10.97
CA PHE A 33 -13.00 -17.59 10.20
C PHE A 33 -13.82 -16.31 9.91
N SER A 34 -13.22 -15.11 10.03
CA SER A 34 -13.91 -13.82 9.78
C SER A 34 -13.12 -12.79 8.98
N GLY A 35 -11.94 -13.14 8.48
CA GLY A 35 -11.08 -12.27 7.68
C GLY A 35 -9.68 -12.83 7.62
N THR A 36 -9.06 -12.79 6.43
CA THR A 36 -7.70 -13.27 6.25
C THR A 36 -6.73 -12.22 6.82
N SER A 37 -6.05 -12.55 7.91
CA SER A 37 -4.95 -11.75 8.45
C SER A 37 -3.64 -12.52 8.36
N ARG A 38 -2.56 -11.84 7.97
CA ARG A 38 -1.21 -12.41 7.99
C ARG A 38 -0.35 -11.62 8.95
N ALA A 39 0.42 -12.31 9.79
CA ALA A 39 1.35 -11.71 10.72
C ALA A 39 2.76 -12.30 10.51
N ASP A 40 3.76 -11.44 10.42
CA ASP A 40 5.16 -11.82 10.30
C ASP A 40 5.97 -11.03 11.35
N GLU A 41 6.89 -11.70 12.04
CA GLU A 41 7.77 -11.10 13.05
C GLU A 41 9.23 -11.26 12.63
N ALA A 42 10.02 -10.21 12.84
CA ALA A 42 11.44 -10.18 12.54
C ALA A 42 12.22 -9.43 13.61
N GLU A 43 13.45 -9.85 13.85
CA GLU A 43 14.44 -9.08 14.60
C GLU A 43 15.44 -8.47 13.62
N ILE A 44 15.56 -7.15 13.61
CA ILE A 44 16.40 -6.40 12.68
C ILE A 44 17.28 -5.47 13.52
N PHE A 45 18.60 -5.67 13.50
CA PHE A 45 19.58 -4.88 14.26
C PHE A 45 19.29 -4.73 15.77
N GLY A 46 18.67 -5.76 16.38
CA GLY A 46 18.27 -5.74 17.80
C GLY A 46 16.96 -5.01 18.08
N GLN A 47 16.22 -4.61 17.04
CA GLN A 47 14.85 -4.12 17.14
C GLN A 47 13.86 -5.22 16.79
N TYR A 48 12.73 -5.23 17.50
CA TYR A 48 11.64 -6.14 17.19
C TYR A 48 10.67 -5.46 16.24
N VAL A 49 10.43 -6.09 15.10
CA VAL A 49 9.51 -5.59 14.08
C VAL A 49 8.43 -6.63 13.84
N SER A 50 7.18 -6.24 13.97
CA SER A 50 6.04 -7.09 13.61
C SER A 50 5.22 -6.41 12.52
N TYR A 51 4.87 -7.19 11.51
CA TYR A 51 4.01 -6.81 10.40
C TYR A 51 2.69 -7.52 10.54
N GLN A 52 1.58 -6.80 10.33
CA GLN A 52 0.25 -7.37 10.27
C GLN A 52 -0.49 -6.83 9.05
N TYR A 53 -1.10 -7.71 8.29
CA TYR A 53 -1.86 -7.38 7.10
C TYR A 53 -3.28 -7.89 7.24
N TYR A 54 -4.26 -7.04 6.98
CA TYR A 54 -5.68 -7.43 7.01
C TYR A 54 -6.52 -6.55 6.09
N ALA A 55 -7.64 -7.09 5.60
CA ALA A 55 -8.63 -6.30 4.89
C ALA A 55 -9.51 -5.52 5.88
N HIS A 56 -9.82 -4.27 5.57
CA HIS A 56 -10.71 -3.46 6.40
C HIS A 56 -12.12 -4.05 6.42
N ARG A 57 -12.72 -4.16 7.62
CA ARG A 57 -13.99 -4.88 7.80
C ARG A 57 -15.18 -4.21 7.11
N LYS A 58 -15.18 -2.89 7.01
CA LYS A 58 -16.29 -2.10 6.42
C LYS A 58 -16.04 -1.75 4.96
N LEU A 59 -14.78 -1.54 4.58
CA LEU A 59 -14.37 -1.20 3.22
C LEU A 59 -13.51 -2.35 2.67
N PRO A 60 -14.10 -3.36 2.02
CA PRO A 60 -13.37 -4.56 1.61
C PRO A 60 -12.31 -4.31 0.54
N SER A 61 -12.34 -3.14 -0.10
CA SER A 61 -11.31 -2.64 -1.02
C SER A 61 -10.11 -2.03 -0.30
N VAL A 62 -10.12 -1.87 1.02
CA VAL A 62 -9.01 -1.29 1.78
C VAL A 62 -8.17 -2.40 2.41
N LEU A 63 -6.89 -2.44 2.07
CA LEU A 63 -5.87 -3.22 2.72
C LEU A 63 -5.22 -2.37 3.83
N VAL A 64 -5.07 -2.95 5.01
CA VAL A 64 -4.36 -2.34 6.14
C VAL A 64 -3.07 -3.10 6.38
N GLN A 65 -1.96 -2.36 6.40
CA GLN A 65 -0.65 -2.82 6.85
C GLN A 65 -0.31 -2.10 8.15
N SER A 66 -0.23 -2.85 9.25
CA SER A 66 0.24 -2.36 10.54
C SER A 66 1.67 -2.84 10.75
N ILE A 67 2.58 -1.91 11.03
CA ILE A 67 3.99 -2.19 11.30
C ILE A 67 4.31 -1.64 12.66
N LYS A 68 4.67 -2.53 13.58
CA LYS A 68 5.06 -2.16 14.93
C LYS A 68 6.54 -2.42 15.10
N ILE A 69 7.26 -1.37 15.46
CA ILE A 69 8.70 -1.35 15.66
C ILE A 69 8.95 -1.04 17.13
N THR A 70 9.59 -1.97 17.82
CA THR A 70 9.98 -1.80 19.22
C THR A 70 11.48 -1.56 19.28
N ASN A 71 11.87 -0.42 19.85
CA ASN A 71 13.27 -0.10 20.10
C ASN A 71 13.60 -0.41 21.57
N PRO A 72 14.28 -1.52 21.86
CA PRO A 72 14.66 -1.85 23.22
C PRO A 72 15.96 -1.14 23.66
N THR A 73 16.62 -0.32 22.83
CA THR A 73 17.89 0.32 23.21
C THR A 73 17.65 1.60 24.02
N ASP A 74 18.72 2.14 24.60
CA ASP A 74 18.71 3.41 25.33
C ASP A 74 18.93 4.63 24.42
N GLU A 75 18.99 4.43 23.10
CA GLU A 75 19.24 5.48 22.11
C GLU A 75 18.09 5.55 21.11
N THR A 76 17.74 6.77 20.67
CA THR A 76 16.80 6.95 19.56
C THR A 76 17.44 6.44 18.27
N ILE A 77 16.70 5.62 17.53
CA ILE A 77 17.15 5.08 16.26
C ILE A 77 16.41 5.74 15.10
N SER A 78 17.13 5.96 14.01
CA SER A 78 16.57 6.41 12.75
C SER A 78 16.60 5.26 11.75
N MET A 79 15.47 4.98 11.11
CA MET A 79 15.32 3.88 10.16
C MET A 79 14.83 4.40 8.82
N ASP A 80 15.44 3.91 7.74
CA ASP A 80 14.97 4.19 6.39
C ASP A 80 13.87 3.18 6.02
N LEU A 81 12.72 3.76 5.67
CA LEU A 81 11.58 3.06 5.12
C LEU A 81 11.81 2.90 3.62
N GLY A 82 12.33 1.74 3.25
CA GLY A 82 12.46 1.33 1.87
C GLY A 82 11.12 0.91 1.32
N GLN A 83 10.76 1.45 0.16
CA GLN A 83 9.53 1.10 -0.52
C GLN A 83 9.86 0.20 -1.72
N MET A 84 9.32 -1.02 -1.73
CA MET A 84 9.60 -2.02 -2.76
C MET A 84 9.07 -1.54 -4.12
N ARG A 85 9.90 -1.56 -5.18
CA ARG A 85 9.62 -0.89 -6.47
C ARG A 85 8.59 -1.64 -7.33
N LEU A 86 7.77 -0.92 -8.14
CA LEU A 86 6.85 -1.46 -9.17
C LEU A 86 7.55 -2.17 -10.35
N SER A 87 8.83 -2.54 -10.23
CA SER A 87 9.61 -3.05 -11.36
C SER A 87 9.02 -4.30 -12.05
N LYS A 88 7.99 -4.92 -11.44
CA LYS A 88 7.29 -6.10 -11.95
C LYS A 88 5.91 -5.82 -12.58
N TRP A 89 5.39 -4.58 -12.61
CA TRP A 89 4.11 -4.25 -13.28
C TRP A 89 4.30 -3.36 -14.50
N PRO A 90 4.51 -3.94 -15.70
CA PRO A 90 4.96 -3.19 -16.88
C PRO A 90 3.95 -2.17 -17.41
N THR A 91 2.66 -2.37 -17.15
CA THR A 91 1.58 -1.47 -17.59
C THR A 91 1.20 -0.42 -16.55
N ALA A 92 1.84 -0.45 -15.38
CA ALA A 92 1.52 0.48 -14.31
C ALA A 92 1.97 1.90 -14.66
N VAL A 93 1.08 2.85 -14.42
CA VAL A 93 1.36 4.28 -14.45
C VAL A 93 1.04 4.83 -13.08
N SER A 94 1.96 5.64 -12.54
CA SER A 94 1.73 6.31 -11.26
C SER A 94 1.73 7.82 -11.38
N HIS A 95 0.94 8.45 -10.51
CA HIS A 95 0.97 9.87 -10.28
C HIS A 95 0.64 10.15 -8.81
N VAL A 96 0.92 11.37 -8.37
CA VAL A 96 0.61 11.82 -7.01
C VAL A 96 -0.61 12.72 -7.07
N VAL A 97 -1.56 12.49 -6.15
CA VAL A 97 -2.68 13.37 -5.89
C VAL A 97 -2.56 13.92 -4.48
N ASN A 98 -2.88 15.19 -4.32
CA ASN A 98 -2.92 15.80 -3.01
C ASN A 98 -4.34 15.79 -2.49
N ILE A 99 -4.49 15.28 -1.27
CA ILE A 99 -5.77 15.20 -0.59
C ILE A 99 -5.70 16.04 0.67
N GLN A 100 -6.68 16.92 0.84
CA GLN A 100 -6.86 17.67 2.07
C GLN A 100 -7.75 16.87 3.02
N HIS A 101 -7.18 16.45 4.16
CA HIS A 101 -7.94 15.88 5.27
C HIS A 101 -7.22 16.18 6.60
N ASP A 102 -7.97 16.15 7.70
CA ASP A 102 -7.51 16.50 9.05
C ASP A 102 -6.89 17.90 9.18
N VAL A 103 -5.55 17.95 9.26
CA VAL A 103 -4.70 19.11 9.59
C VAL A 103 -3.64 19.30 8.50
N GLY A 104 -4.00 19.14 7.23
CA GLY A 104 -3.08 19.45 6.14
C GLY A 104 -3.44 18.89 4.78
N GLU A 105 -2.56 19.17 3.83
CA GLU A 105 -2.52 18.55 2.53
C GLU A 105 -1.56 17.35 2.61
N HIS A 106 -2.02 16.19 2.18
CA HIS A 106 -1.28 14.95 2.22
C HIS A 106 -1.12 14.38 0.81
N GLU A 107 0.10 13.94 0.49
CA GLU A 107 0.42 13.32 -0.80
C GLU A 107 -0.02 11.86 -0.81
N TYR A 108 -0.83 11.50 -1.80
CA TYR A 108 -1.27 10.15 -2.08
C TYR A 108 -0.70 9.70 -3.41
N GLN A 109 -0.18 8.49 -3.44
CA GLN A 109 0.24 7.87 -4.68
C GLN A 109 -0.92 7.07 -5.26
N VAL A 110 -1.22 7.35 -6.53
CA VAL A 110 -2.25 6.66 -7.31
C VAL A 110 -1.56 5.91 -8.42
N ILE A 111 -1.83 4.61 -8.50
CA ILE A 111 -1.22 3.74 -9.49
C ILE A 111 -2.29 2.96 -10.18
N THR A 112 -2.24 2.97 -11.49
CA THR A 112 -3.23 2.26 -12.30
C THR A 112 -2.53 1.48 -13.40
N GLY A 113 -2.95 0.24 -13.61
CA GLY A 113 -2.44 -0.61 -14.65
C GLY A 113 -3.44 -1.69 -15.06
N SER A 114 -3.03 -2.54 -16.01
CA SER A 114 -3.82 -3.68 -16.45
C SER A 114 -3.20 -5.00 -15.99
N ILE A 115 -4.04 -5.99 -15.75
CA ILE A 115 -3.65 -7.39 -15.56
C ILE A 115 -4.33 -8.22 -16.64
N GLU A 116 -3.55 -8.99 -17.39
CA GLU A 116 -4.08 -9.93 -18.38
C GLU A 116 -4.70 -11.14 -17.68
N VAL A 117 -5.89 -11.54 -18.11
CA VAL A 117 -6.58 -12.70 -17.54
C VAL A 117 -6.05 -13.98 -18.19
N PRO A 118 -5.52 -14.94 -17.42
CA PRO A 118 -4.98 -16.16 -18.00
C PRO A 118 -6.04 -16.90 -18.82
N SER A 119 -5.69 -17.32 -20.03
CA SER A 119 -6.56 -18.07 -20.96
C SER A 119 -7.66 -17.25 -21.66
N SER A 120 -7.58 -15.92 -21.63
CA SER A 120 -8.47 -15.02 -22.39
C SER A 120 -7.75 -13.76 -22.85
N ASP A 121 -8.30 -13.05 -23.84
CA ASP A 121 -7.82 -11.72 -24.27
C ASP A 121 -8.40 -10.58 -23.41
N ASP A 122 -9.07 -10.93 -22.31
CA ASP A 122 -9.62 -9.96 -21.38
C ASP A 122 -8.53 -9.40 -20.46
N VAL A 123 -8.70 -8.14 -20.10
CA VAL A 123 -7.89 -7.42 -19.14
C VAL A 123 -8.73 -6.89 -18.00
N ILE A 124 -8.09 -6.82 -16.82
CA ILE A 124 -8.62 -6.22 -15.61
C ILE A 124 -7.87 -4.91 -15.39
N ALA A 125 -8.58 -3.79 -15.35
CA ALA A 125 -8.00 -2.54 -14.88
C ALA A 125 -7.91 -2.60 -13.35
N VAL A 126 -6.76 -2.24 -12.78
CA VAL A 126 -6.52 -2.21 -11.34
C VAL A 126 -5.96 -0.84 -10.97
N SER A 127 -6.52 -0.25 -9.92
CA SER A 127 -5.99 0.97 -9.31
C SER A 127 -5.70 0.75 -7.82
N LEU A 128 -4.58 1.31 -7.40
CA LEU A 128 -4.05 1.26 -6.05
C LEU A 128 -3.83 2.70 -5.57
N VAL A 129 -4.34 3.03 -4.40
CA VAL A 129 -4.19 4.36 -3.80
C VAL A 129 -3.70 4.20 -2.38
N SER A 130 -2.63 4.89 -2.02
CA SER A 130 -2.13 4.90 -0.65
C SER A 130 -1.42 6.21 -0.32
N ARG A 131 -1.46 6.59 0.95
CA ARG A 131 -0.69 7.73 1.44
C ARG A 131 0.79 7.48 1.28
N LYS A 132 1.52 8.49 0.81
CA LYS A 132 2.98 8.44 0.71
C LYS A 132 3.59 8.43 2.11
N THR A 133 4.41 7.42 2.40
CA THR A 133 5.06 7.27 3.70
C THR A 133 6.31 8.14 3.79
N PRO A 134 6.68 8.61 4.99
CA PRO A 134 7.97 9.28 5.18
C PRO A 134 9.11 8.31 4.84
N LYS A 135 10.18 8.83 4.24
CA LYS A 135 11.36 8.01 3.88
C LYS A 135 12.14 7.52 5.09
N THR A 136 12.08 8.29 6.18
CA THR A 136 12.83 8.03 7.39
C THR A 136 11.88 8.22 8.57
N ILE A 137 11.98 7.31 9.54
CA ILE A 137 11.25 7.35 10.81
C ILE A 137 12.24 7.30 11.95
N GLU A 138 11.84 7.90 13.06
CA GLU A 138 12.58 7.84 14.31
C GLU A 138 11.78 7.05 15.34
N VAL A 139 12.45 6.15 16.03
CA VAL A 139 11.88 5.38 17.15
C VAL A 139 12.70 5.71 18.38
N GLU A 140 12.06 6.37 19.34
CA GLU A 140 12.71 6.82 20.57
C GLU A 140 13.28 5.63 21.37
N ALA A 141 14.25 5.91 22.22
CA ALA A 141 14.80 4.94 23.17
C ALA A 141 13.69 4.29 24.00
N ARG A 142 13.77 2.96 24.22
CA ARG A 142 12.81 2.17 25.02
C ARG A 142 11.35 2.37 24.62
N SER A 143 11.08 2.72 23.36
CA SER A 143 9.75 3.03 22.87
C SER A 143 9.25 2.03 21.84
N THR A 144 7.99 2.20 21.44
CA THR A 144 7.37 1.45 20.35
C THR A 144 6.67 2.42 19.41
N LEU A 145 7.02 2.35 18.13
CA LEU A 145 6.32 3.07 17.07
C LEU A 145 5.39 2.10 16.34
N THR A 146 4.15 2.52 16.11
CA THR A 146 3.21 1.78 15.25
C THR A 146 2.86 2.64 14.04
N LEU A 147 3.10 2.12 12.85
CA LEU A 147 2.73 2.72 11.58
C LEU A 147 1.56 1.94 10.99
N GLU A 148 0.53 2.65 10.57
CA GLU A 148 -0.59 2.09 9.82
C GLU A 148 -0.59 2.67 8.42
N ILE A 149 -0.54 1.80 7.42
CA ILE A 149 -0.65 2.15 6.01
C ILE A 149 -1.95 1.58 5.49
N LEU A 150 -2.72 2.46 4.89
CA LEU A 150 -3.93 2.12 4.18
C LEU A 150 -3.62 2.14 2.69
N THR A 151 -4.05 1.08 2.02
CA THR A 151 -3.99 0.98 0.57
C THR A 151 -5.35 0.58 0.06
N THR A 152 -6.02 1.50 -0.64
CA THR A 152 -7.22 1.17 -1.38
C THR A 152 -6.87 0.46 -2.69
N VAL A 153 -7.51 -0.69 -2.91
CA VAL A 153 -7.40 -1.53 -4.10
C VAL A 153 -8.76 -1.57 -4.78
N ASN A 154 -8.83 -1.08 -6.01
CA ASN A 154 -10.03 -1.18 -6.85
C ASN A 154 -9.69 -1.84 -8.17
N TYR A 155 -10.64 -2.63 -8.70
CA TYR A 155 -10.43 -3.36 -9.94
C TYR A 155 -11.74 -3.51 -10.72
N SER A 156 -11.61 -3.57 -12.04
CA SER A 156 -12.75 -3.79 -12.93
C SER A 156 -13.09 -5.28 -13.00
N LYS A 157 -14.24 -5.58 -13.61
CA LYS A 157 -14.46 -6.93 -14.15
C LYS A 157 -13.55 -7.14 -15.36
N PRO A 158 -13.23 -8.40 -15.73
CA PRO A 158 -12.59 -8.71 -17.01
C PRO A 158 -13.33 -8.04 -18.16
N SER A 159 -12.59 -7.37 -19.03
CA SER A 159 -13.12 -6.62 -20.17
C SER A 159 -12.14 -6.66 -21.32
N THR A 160 -12.60 -6.37 -22.53
CA THR A 160 -11.72 -6.30 -23.70
C THR A 160 -10.69 -5.18 -23.55
N GLN A 161 -9.54 -5.32 -24.21
CA GLN A 161 -8.49 -4.29 -24.23
C GLN A 161 -9.00 -2.92 -24.71
N SER A 162 -10.03 -2.87 -25.58
CA SER A 162 -10.63 -1.62 -26.05
C SER A 162 -11.30 -0.82 -24.94
N ASP A 163 -11.86 -1.52 -23.94
CA ASP A 163 -12.63 -0.93 -22.85
C ASP A 163 -11.73 -0.55 -21.66
N TYR A 164 -10.45 -0.96 -21.69
CA TYR A 164 -9.48 -0.67 -20.65
C TYR A 164 -9.40 0.82 -20.31
N ALA A 165 -9.30 1.70 -21.31
CA ALA A 165 -9.17 3.15 -21.07
C ALA A 165 -10.35 3.71 -20.25
N LYS A 166 -11.57 3.27 -20.56
CA LYS A 166 -12.78 3.65 -19.84
C LYS A 166 -12.77 3.06 -18.42
N ASN A 167 -12.41 1.80 -18.29
CA ASN A 167 -12.38 1.12 -16.99
C ASN A 167 -11.28 1.67 -16.08
N LYS A 168 -10.13 2.06 -16.65
CA LYS A 168 -9.01 2.71 -15.95
C LYS A 168 -9.48 3.93 -15.17
N ASP A 169 -10.16 4.87 -15.82
CA ASP A 169 -10.61 6.11 -15.18
C ASP A 169 -11.66 5.84 -14.10
N ILE A 170 -12.52 4.83 -14.30
CA ILE A 170 -13.54 4.43 -13.33
C ILE A 170 -12.89 3.81 -12.08
N VAL A 171 -11.96 2.86 -12.25
CA VAL A 171 -11.32 2.19 -11.10
C VAL A 171 -10.45 3.15 -10.30
N GLU A 172 -9.77 4.07 -10.99
CA GLU A 172 -8.93 5.09 -10.37
C GLU A 172 -9.77 6.08 -9.55
N LYS A 173 -10.83 6.62 -10.14
CA LYS A 173 -11.78 7.49 -9.43
C LYS A 173 -12.37 6.80 -8.21
N ASN A 174 -12.86 5.57 -8.37
CA ASN A 174 -13.47 4.84 -7.26
C ASN A 174 -12.45 4.53 -6.14
N ALA A 175 -11.19 4.25 -6.48
CA ALA A 175 -10.15 4.02 -5.47
C ALA A 175 -9.86 5.29 -4.66
N ILE A 176 -9.77 6.45 -5.32
CA ILE A 176 -9.58 7.73 -4.65
C ILE A 176 -10.78 8.07 -3.75
N GLU A 177 -12.02 7.84 -4.23
CA GLU A 177 -13.24 8.10 -3.46
C GLU A 177 -13.32 7.25 -2.18
N VAL A 178 -12.94 5.96 -2.25
CA VAL A 178 -12.90 5.09 -1.08
C VAL A 178 -11.81 5.51 -0.10
N GLU A 179 -10.62 5.86 -0.60
CA GLU A 179 -9.53 6.36 0.26
C GLU A 179 -9.98 7.63 1.01
N LEU A 180 -10.64 8.55 0.31
CA LEU A 180 -11.22 9.78 0.87
C LEU A 180 -12.28 9.51 1.93
N GLU A 181 -13.15 8.52 1.71
CA GLU A 181 -14.18 8.13 2.68
C GLU A 181 -13.56 7.62 3.99
N GLU A 182 -12.45 6.88 3.88
CA GLU A 182 -11.76 6.34 5.04
C GLU A 182 -11.01 7.42 5.82
N VAL A 183 -10.27 8.30 5.12
CA VAL A 183 -9.47 9.36 5.77
C VAL A 183 -10.33 10.53 6.24
N ASN A 184 -11.55 10.68 5.71
CA ASN A 184 -12.50 11.68 6.17
C ASN A 184 -13.90 11.07 6.36
N PRO A 185 -14.17 10.45 7.52
CA PRO A 185 -15.44 9.77 7.80
C PRO A 185 -16.68 10.67 7.68
N HIS A 186 -16.51 11.99 7.77
CA HIS A 186 -17.60 12.97 7.64
C HIS A 186 -18.05 13.18 6.19
N LEU A 187 -17.26 12.75 5.19
CA LEU A 187 -17.61 12.87 3.77
C LEU A 187 -18.47 11.72 3.22
N ARG A 188 -18.86 10.76 4.08
CA ARG A 188 -19.75 9.66 3.70
C ARG A 188 -21.06 10.18 3.09
N GLY A 189 -21.21 10.02 1.78
CA GLY A 189 -22.41 10.41 1.02
C GLY A 189 -22.33 11.75 0.27
N LEU A 190 -21.18 12.43 0.26
CA LEU A 190 -20.97 13.65 -0.52
C LEU A 190 -20.20 13.35 -1.81
N ARG A 191 -20.67 13.89 -2.94
CA ARG A 191 -20.05 13.74 -4.27
C ARG A 191 -18.69 14.46 -4.29
N VAL A 192 -17.62 13.73 -4.55
CA VAL A 192 -16.20 14.06 -4.29
C VAL A 192 -15.59 15.10 -5.28
N GLU A 193 -16.39 15.66 -6.17
CA GLU A 193 -15.90 16.53 -7.27
C GLU A 193 -15.22 17.83 -6.81
N SER A 194 -15.33 18.24 -5.54
CA SER A 194 -14.75 19.49 -5.03
C SER A 194 -13.40 19.37 -4.30
N TYR A 195 -12.86 18.17 -4.08
CA TYR A 195 -11.67 17.95 -3.22
C TYR A 195 -10.39 17.59 -3.96
N LEU A 196 -10.47 17.29 -5.26
CA LEU A 196 -9.29 17.10 -6.09
C LEU A 196 -8.66 18.46 -6.38
N GLY A 197 -7.59 18.78 -5.64
CA GLY A 197 -6.67 19.84 -6.00
C GLY A 197 -6.13 19.61 -7.42
N LYS A 198 -5.84 20.70 -8.15
CA LYS A 198 -5.40 20.67 -9.55
C LYS A 198 -4.37 19.56 -9.77
N THR A 199 -4.72 18.57 -10.59
CA THR A 199 -3.78 17.55 -11.07
C THR A 199 -2.65 18.29 -11.77
N THR A 200 -1.49 18.38 -11.13
CA THR A 200 -0.31 18.88 -11.81
C THR A 200 0.23 17.68 -12.58
N PRO A 201 0.25 17.69 -13.92
CA PRO A 201 0.93 16.62 -14.65
C PRO A 201 2.40 16.75 -14.30
N SER A 202 2.86 15.92 -13.35
CA SER A 202 4.28 15.73 -13.14
C SER A 202 4.85 15.28 -14.48
N SER A 203 5.91 15.95 -14.93
CA SER A 203 6.86 15.47 -15.93
C SER A 203 7.04 13.95 -15.77
N PRO A 204 7.31 13.17 -16.84
CA PRO A 204 7.56 11.73 -16.70
C PRO A 204 8.86 11.50 -15.91
N ASP A 205 8.78 11.67 -14.60
CA ASP A 205 9.72 11.15 -13.64
C ASP A 205 9.55 9.64 -13.70
N ARG A 206 10.63 9.00 -14.14
CA ARG A 206 10.79 7.55 -14.26
C ARG A 206 10.71 6.80 -12.91
N ASP A 207 10.26 7.45 -11.85
CA ASP A 207 10.24 6.94 -10.47
C ASP A 207 8.82 6.86 -9.91
N SER A 208 7.89 6.42 -10.74
CA SER A 208 6.53 6.08 -10.36
C SER A 208 6.53 4.64 -9.84
N ASN A 209 6.73 4.43 -8.52
CA ASN A 209 6.78 3.11 -7.87
C ASN A 209 5.90 3.09 -6.58
N LEU A 210 4.83 2.28 -6.53
CA LEU A 210 4.18 1.71 -5.32
C LEU A 210 5.02 0.58 -4.73
N ASP A 211 4.57 0.12 -3.58
CA ASP A 211 5.26 0.33 -2.35
C ASP A 211 4.82 -0.69 -1.32
N VAL A 212 5.74 -1.55 -0.92
CA VAL A 212 5.64 -2.34 0.32
C VAL A 212 6.79 -1.91 1.19
N LEU A 213 6.50 -1.55 2.44
CA LEU A 213 7.52 -1.13 3.39
C LEU A 213 8.46 -2.28 3.74
N VAL A 214 9.74 -2.06 3.49
CA VAL A 214 10.86 -2.90 3.89
C VAL A 214 11.84 -2.00 4.65
N LEU A 215 12.09 -2.31 5.92
CA LEU A 215 13.05 -1.56 6.74
C LEU A 215 14.48 -1.87 6.28
N SER A 216 15.27 -0.82 6.05
CA SER A 216 16.73 -0.94 5.92
C SER A 216 17.40 0.08 6.83
N SER A 217 18.47 -0.31 7.52
CA SER A 217 19.27 0.63 8.31
C SER A 217 20.61 0.89 7.62
N ARG A 218 21.06 2.15 7.69
CA ARG A 218 22.44 2.54 7.43
C ARG A 218 23.08 2.86 8.78
N ALA A 219 24.10 2.10 9.17
CA ALA A 219 25.00 2.52 10.21
C ALA A 219 25.82 3.72 9.70
N GLN A 220 25.66 4.89 10.33
CA GLN A 220 26.64 5.97 10.18
C GLN A 220 27.91 5.53 10.90
N HIS A 221 28.95 5.23 10.11
CA HIS A 221 30.30 5.10 10.61
C HIS A 221 30.90 6.52 10.65
N ASP A 222 31.18 7.01 11.86
CA ASP A 222 32.15 8.08 12.09
C ASP A 222 33.58 7.61 11.76
#